data_AF-A0A1V5MCG6-F1
#
_entry.id   AF-A0A1V5MCG6-F1
#
_cell.length_a   1.000
_cell.length_b   1.000
_cell.length_c   1.000
_cell.angle_alpha   90.00
_cell.angle_beta   90.00
_cell.angle_gamma   90.00
#
_symmetry.space_group_name_H-M   'P 1'
#
loop_
_entity.id
_entity.type
_entity.pdbx_description
1 polymer ?
#
loop_
_entity_poly.entity_id
_entity_poly.type
_entity_poly.pdbx_seq_one_letter_code
_entity_poly.pdbx_strand_id
1 'polypeptide(L)'
;MINRATAWVDGSSRECVISQTELAPENYAPASRAHLDPLIITQSKPNSADLSFYPVARNGGNSRLVLSFNIPLRGVNQDSCELPLPNIDDSNFKTPKRHKMTISSTNRLLAKPNGLSHATTITKESSYLISGIIKSDNVALSSSIDNGTSKTAADAKSLDSDIKIEKTDTSQGRCIRFERKISQAPITIRDPFSKNPMYITQRELVIKRSPTREVALVLDTSSSMKNYAAAIKDLLRELPESLPAAVYFTAYDETEKKQRVIREQPKSAIQILESLYKEGGEDNAVAVKLALENTSETQNNTVIWIHGPQPQFNQSLANEMLELAHPIKLLDYQISGLKSNLPEKLQELDYSHKLSYERIEVNKSGSMLKNIEQVLTGNAETTTIERKTSSKNSGTFTFAQNERLAAQIAQLWAKEECERLEKQGESKEAQRLALAHRIVSKDTGAVVLEKPRQYKQQRIAPRIIKLTNPTITTSSSGARYGGTIGQAVDPRYGQSNMVGMLEDYGYDTARDIVRYLSAIALVIGVGLAFGILKSASSIKPTLVVKAVAIALLLPVAVHVLGTWAINNYGGLGGGL
;
A
#
# COMPACT_ATOMS: atom_id res chain seq x y z
N MET A 1 1.91 -6.15 -3.98
CA MET A 1 1.09 -7.39 -4.02
C MET A 1 0.39 -7.55 -2.69
N ILE A 2 -0.87 -8.01 -2.71
CA ILE A 2 -1.68 -8.28 -1.51
C ILE A 2 -1.30 -9.66 -1.00
N ASN A 3 -0.90 -9.74 0.26
CA ASN A 3 -0.52 -11.01 0.92
C ASN A 3 -1.41 -11.35 2.11
N ARG A 4 -2.27 -10.41 2.54
CA ARG A 4 -3.20 -10.61 3.64
C ARG A 4 -4.35 -9.62 3.55
N ALA A 5 -5.53 -10.07 3.93
CA ALA A 5 -6.66 -9.19 4.15
C ALA A 5 -7.52 -9.69 5.32
N THR A 6 -8.13 -8.77 6.05
CA THR A 6 -9.01 -9.05 7.19
C THR A 6 -10.24 -8.19 7.09
N ALA A 7 -11.41 -8.82 7.14
CA ALA A 7 -12.70 -8.16 7.15
C ALA A 7 -13.33 -8.28 8.55
N TRP A 8 -13.99 -7.21 9.01
CA TRP A 8 -14.84 -7.23 10.18
C TRP A 8 -16.28 -7.08 9.73
N VAL A 9 -17.10 -8.07 10.08
CA VAL A 9 -18.54 -8.09 9.82
C VAL A 9 -19.22 -8.26 11.17
N ASP A 10 -20.10 -7.33 11.51
CA ASP A 10 -20.82 -7.31 12.78
C ASP A 10 -19.88 -7.44 14.00
N GLY A 11 -18.78 -6.68 13.97
CA GLY A 11 -17.76 -6.67 15.04
C GLY A 11 -16.81 -7.87 15.06
N SER A 12 -17.07 -8.92 14.27
CA SER A 12 -16.24 -10.14 14.23
C SER A 12 -15.18 -10.07 13.13
N SER A 13 -13.90 -10.14 13.52
CA SER A 13 -12.75 -10.22 12.61
C SER A 13 -12.67 -11.58 11.90
N ARG A 14 -12.43 -11.56 10.58
CA ARG A 14 -12.25 -12.75 9.74
C ARG A 14 -11.11 -12.53 8.76
N GLU A 15 -10.17 -13.47 8.73
CA GLU A 15 -9.02 -13.43 7.84
C GLU A 15 -9.35 -14.06 6.49
N CYS A 16 -8.86 -13.46 5.41
CA CYS A 16 -9.04 -13.99 4.06
C CYS A 16 -8.26 -15.27 3.87
N VAL A 17 -8.77 -16.12 2.99
CA VAL A 17 -8.03 -17.25 2.47
C VAL A 17 -7.77 -17.06 0.99
N ILE A 18 -6.52 -17.24 0.59
CA ILE A 18 -6.10 -17.22 -0.81
C ILE A 18 -6.54 -18.54 -1.45
N SER A 19 -7.20 -18.46 -2.60
CA SER A 19 -7.75 -19.60 -3.34
C SER A 19 -7.59 -19.40 -4.86
N GLN A 20 -7.85 -20.46 -5.64
CA GLN A 20 -7.81 -20.39 -7.11
C GLN A 20 -8.92 -19.46 -7.64
N THR A 21 -8.61 -18.64 -8.65
CA THR A 21 -9.59 -17.77 -9.31
C THR A 21 -10.69 -18.57 -10.03
N GLU A 22 -10.38 -19.76 -10.56
CA GLU A 22 -11.35 -20.61 -11.29
C GLU A 22 -12.44 -21.24 -10.42
N LEU A 23 -12.31 -21.19 -9.09
CA LEU A 23 -13.44 -21.50 -8.22
C LEU A 23 -14.52 -20.40 -8.24
N ALA A 24 -14.21 -19.19 -8.75
CA ALA A 24 -15.01 -17.96 -8.66
C ALA A 24 -16.23 -17.78 -9.59
N PRO A 25 -16.48 -18.63 -10.62
CA PRO A 25 -17.77 -18.59 -11.31
C PRO A 25 -18.71 -19.72 -10.90
N GLU A 26 -18.34 -21.00 -10.99
CA GLU A 26 -19.29 -22.11 -10.77
C GLU A 26 -19.57 -22.40 -9.29
N ASN A 27 -18.59 -22.20 -8.39
CA ASN A 27 -18.78 -22.39 -6.95
C ASN A 27 -19.13 -21.10 -6.19
N TYR A 28 -18.86 -19.93 -6.78
CA TYR A 28 -19.22 -18.63 -6.19
C TYR A 28 -20.52 -18.07 -6.75
N ALA A 29 -20.97 -18.40 -7.98
CA ALA A 29 -22.23 -17.85 -8.50
C ALA A 29 -23.45 -18.10 -7.58
N PRO A 30 -23.61 -19.25 -6.90
CA PRO A 30 -24.71 -19.42 -5.95
C PRO A 30 -24.56 -18.56 -4.69
N ALA A 31 -23.35 -18.39 -4.15
CA ALA A 31 -23.06 -17.64 -2.92
C ALA A 31 -23.01 -16.10 -3.15
N SER A 32 -22.46 -15.68 -4.30
CA SER A 32 -22.44 -14.30 -4.80
C SER A 32 -23.85 -13.79 -5.12
N ARG A 33 -24.70 -14.59 -5.78
CA ARG A 33 -26.13 -14.26 -5.99
C ARG A 33 -26.92 -14.15 -4.68
N ALA A 34 -26.44 -14.82 -3.63
CA ALA A 34 -27.02 -14.76 -2.29
C ALA A 34 -26.36 -13.70 -1.38
N HIS A 35 -25.37 -12.94 -1.88
CA HIS A 35 -24.61 -11.95 -1.10
C HIS A 35 -23.93 -12.50 0.17
N LEU A 36 -23.33 -13.69 0.12
CA LEU A 36 -22.83 -14.39 1.32
C LEU A 36 -21.32 -14.25 1.58
N ASP A 37 -20.56 -13.60 0.69
CA ASP A 37 -19.11 -13.49 0.80
C ASP A 37 -18.69 -12.07 1.20
N PRO A 38 -18.38 -11.83 2.49
CA PRO A 38 -18.03 -10.50 2.98
C PRO A 38 -16.90 -9.81 2.24
N LEU A 39 -15.95 -10.54 1.67
CA LEU A 39 -14.88 -9.94 0.88
C LEU A 39 -14.41 -10.87 -0.24
N ILE A 40 -14.28 -10.33 -1.44
CA ILE A 40 -13.61 -10.94 -2.59
C ILE A 40 -12.54 -9.98 -3.09
N ILE A 41 -11.33 -10.52 -3.29
CA ILE A 41 -10.19 -9.82 -3.90
C ILE A 41 -9.76 -10.60 -5.13
N THR A 42 -9.70 -9.94 -6.28
CA THR A 42 -9.18 -10.49 -7.53
C THR A 42 -8.17 -9.54 -8.14
N GLN A 43 -7.33 -10.04 -9.05
CA GLN A 43 -6.42 -9.20 -9.81
C GLN A 43 -6.80 -9.27 -11.29
N SER A 44 -7.43 -8.22 -11.81
CA SER A 44 -7.75 -8.11 -13.24
C SER A 44 -6.60 -7.57 -14.08
N LYS A 45 -5.71 -6.75 -13.51
CA LYS A 45 -4.59 -6.11 -14.23
C LYS A 45 -3.29 -6.17 -13.43
N PRO A 46 -2.12 -6.02 -14.08
CA PRO A 46 -0.84 -5.88 -13.38
C PRO A 46 -0.87 -4.72 -12.38
N ASN A 47 -0.43 -4.97 -11.15
CA ASN A 47 -0.36 -3.98 -10.07
C ASN A 47 -1.69 -3.33 -9.64
N SER A 48 -2.85 -3.84 -10.09
CA SER A 48 -4.17 -3.49 -9.58
C SER A 48 -4.78 -4.64 -8.79
N ALA A 49 -5.84 -4.37 -8.03
CA ALA A 49 -6.68 -5.40 -7.44
C ALA A 49 -8.11 -4.89 -7.35
N ASP A 50 -9.06 -5.73 -7.75
CA ASP A 50 -10.49 -5.44 -7.61
C ASP A 50 -10.98 -5.98 -6.27
N LEU A 51 -11.78 -5.16 -5.61
CA LEU A 51 -12.25 -5.40 -4.26
C LEU A 51 -13.77 -5.34 -4.24
N SER A 52 -14.41 -6.48 -3.91
CA SER A 52 -15.84 -6.53 -3.65
C SER A 52 -16.09 -6.85 -2.19
N PHE A 53 -16.81 -5.97 -1.49
CA PHE A 53 -17.12 -6.12 -0.06
C PHE A 53 -18.64 -6.07 0.14
N TYR A 54 -19.27 -7.21 0.46
CA TYR A 54 -20.72 -7.31 0.59
C TYR A 54 -21.15 -8.46 1.53
N PRO A 55 -22.26 -8.34 2.28
CA PRO A 55 -23.16 -7.20 2.30
C PRO A 55 -22.58 -6.09 3.19
N VAL A 56 -22.80 -4.84 2.77
CA VAL A 56 -22.53 -3.69 3.64
C VAL A 56 -23.64 -3.62 4.68
N ALA A 57 -23.28 -3.47 5.95
CA ALA A 57 -24.26 -3.42 7.05
C ALA A 57 -25.34 -2.35 6.78
N ARG A 58 -26.62 -2.74 6.90
CA ARG A 58 -27.75 -1.80 6.76
C ARG A 58 -27.62 -0.68 7.80
N ASN A 59 -27.92 0.56 7.42
CA ASN A 59 -27.88 1.76 8.27
C ASN A 59 -26.48 2.19 8.76
N GLY A 60 -25.40 1.83 8.06
CA GLY A 60 -24.06 2.33 8.39
C GLY A 60 -23.40 1.60 9.57
N GLY A 61 -23.73 0.32 9.79
CA GLY A 61 -23.02 -0.52 10.75
C GLY A 61 -21.50 -0.57 10.48
N ASN A 62 -20.71 -0.82 11.53
CA ASN A 62 -19.25 -0.77 11.49
C ASN A 62 -18.66 -1.95 10.69
N SER A 63 -18.49 -1.75 9.39
CA SER A 63 -17.68 -2.63 8.54
C SER A 63 -16.25 -2.11 8.48
N ARG A 64 -15.27 -2.98 8.68
CA ARG A 64 -13.85 -2.64 8.56
C ARG A 64 -13.16 -3.61 7.63
N LEU A 65 -12.23 -3.11 6.84
CA LEU A 65 -11.32 -3.89 6.02
C LEU A 65 -9.89 -3.45 6.32
N VAL A 66 -8.98 -4.42 6.45
CA VAL A 66 -7.54 -4.19 6.52
C VAL A 66 -6.88 -5.01 5.45
N LEU A 67 -6.13 -4.36 4.56
CA LEU A 67 -5.32 -4.97 3.52
C LEU A 67 -3.84 -4.82 3.89
N SER A 68 -3.05 -5.88 3.69
CA SER A 68 -1.60 -5.83 3.80
C SER A 68 -0.96 -6.00 2.44
N PHE A 69 0.06 -5.19 2.19
CA PHE A 69 0.81 -5.21 0.94
C PHE A 69 2.29 -5.44 1.23
N ASN A 70 2.91 -6.28 0.41
CA ASN A 70 4.36 -6.25 0.22
C ASN A 70 4.63 -5.49 -1.08
N ILE A 71 5.37 -4.38 -0.97
CA ILE A 71 5.71 -3.50 -2.09
C ILE A 71 7.24 -3.33 -2.06
N PRO A 72 7.96 -3.69 -3.13
CA PRO A 72 9.38 -3.40 -3.22
C PRO A 72 9.59 -1.90 -3.35
N LEU A 73 10.62 -1.37 -2.68
CA LEU A 73 11.08 0.00 -2.92
C LEU A 73 11.68 0.10 -4.32
N ARG A 74 11.33 1.17 -5.05
CA ARG A 74 11.86 1.44 -6.39
C ARG A 74 13.13 2.27 -6.24
N GLY A 75 14.25 1.81 -6.78
CA GLY A 75 15.47 2.64 -6.84
C GLY A 75 15.26 3.79 -7.83
N VAL A 76 15.52 5.02 -7.40
CA VAL A 76 15.53 6.21 -8.28
C VAL A 76 16.97 6.47 -8.73
N ASN A 77 17.91 6.43 -7.78
CA ASN A 77 19.34 6.47 -8.01
C ASN A 77 20.06 5.67 -6.91
N GLN A 78 21.40 5.71 -6.89
CA GLN A 78 22.20 4.96 -5.91
C GLN A 78 21.82 5.32 -4.45
N ASP A 79 21.47 6.59 -4.20
CA ASP A 79 21.24 7.13 -2.86
C ASP A 79 19.77 7.34 -2.52
N SER A 80 18.83 6.98 -3.39
CA SER A 80 17.40 7.19 -3.13
C SER A 80 16.49 6.12 -3.72
N CYS A 81 15.39 5.89 -3.02
CA CYS A 81 14.34 4.99 -3.42
C CYS A 81 12.95 5.53 -3.09
N GLU A 82 11.93 4.94 -3.69
CA GLU A 82 10.55 5.34 -3.55
C GLU A 82 9.66 4.18 -3.13
N LEU A 83 8.76 4.44 -2.19
CA LEU A 83 7.63 3.58 -1.90
C LEU A 83 6.40 4.13 -2.63
N PRO A 84 5.92 3.47 -3.70
CA PRO A 84 4.62 3.80 -4.25
C PRO A 84 3.54 3.39 -3.24
N LEU A 85 2.62 4.30 -2.94
CA LEU A 85 1.46 4.03 -2.09
C LEU A 85 0.31 3.49 -2.95
N PRO A 86 -0.50 2.56 -2.43
CA PRO A 86 -1.72 2.13 -3.09
C PRO A 86 -2.64 3.31 -3.39
N ASN A 87 -3.29 3.28 -4.55
CA ASN A 87 -4.34 4.21 -4.92
C ASN A 87 -5.69 3.50 -5.02
N ILE A 88 -6.77 4.24 -4.80
CA ILE A 88 -8.13 3.79 -5.09
C ILE A 88 -8.51 4.44 -6.41
N ASP A 89 -8.57 3.65 -7.47
CA ASP A 89 -8.84 4.15 -8.83
C ASP A 89 -10.35 4.33 -9.07
N ASP A 90 -11.17 3.42 -8.52
CA ASP A 90 -12.63 3.52 -8.51
C ASP A 90 -13.18 3.02 -7.17
N SER A 91 -14.29 3.62 -6.71
CA SER A 91 -14.92 3.26 -5.44
C SER A 91 -16.38 3.72 -5.38
N ASN A 92 -17.25 2.77 -5.07
CA ASN A 92 -18.65 3.04 -4.73
C ASN A 92 -18.85 3.60 -3.30
N PHE A 93 -17.75 3.81 -2.57
CA PHE A 93 -17.74 4.34 -1.20
C PHE A 93 -17.08 5.72 -1.13
N LYS A 94 -17.59 6.58 -0.24
CA LYS A 94 -16.91 7.82 0.14
C LYS A 94 -15.63 7.48 0.91
N THR A 95 -14.49 7.89 0.38
CA THR A 95 -13.20 7.73 1.05
C THR A 95 -12.90 8.92 1.97
N PRO A 96 -12.39 8.70 3.19
CA PRO A 96 -11.99 9.78 4.07
C PRO A 96 -10.83 10.59 3.47
N LYS A 97 -10.87 11.91 3.62
CA LYS A 97 -9.84 12.86 3.12
C LYS A 97 -8.56 12.90 3.95
N ARG A 98 -8.44 12.03 4.96
CA ARG A 98 -7.33 11.98 5.91
C ARG A 98 -7.00 10.53 6.22
N HIS A 99 -5.74 10.15 6.10
CA HIS A 99 -5.27 8.81 6.39
C HIS A 99 -4.25 8.86 7.52
N LYS A 100 -4.44 7.99 8.52
CA LYS A 100 -3.40 7.74 9.52
C LYS A 100 -2.31 6.89 8.87
N MET A 101 -1.06 7.34 8.97
CA MET A 101 0.09 6.62 8.45
C MET A 101 1.07 6.34 9.59
N THR A 102 1.69 5.16 9.55
CA THR A 102 2.77 4.76 10.44
C THR A 102 3.87 4.07 9.63
N ILE A 103 5.12 4.50 9.80
CA ILE A 103 6.32 3.96 9.15
C ILE A 103 7.21 3.40 10.24
N SER A 104 7.66 2.15 10.09
CA SER A 104 8.62 1.51 10.98
C SER A 104 9.89 1.13 10.20
N SER A 105 11.05 1.32 10.81
CA SER A 105 12.35 1.00 10.21
C SER A 105 13.31 0.45 11.26
N THR A 106 14.18 -0.48 10.92
CA THR A 106 15.31 -0.89 11.79
C THR A 106 16.43 0.14 11.79
N ASN A 107 16.43 1.01 10.79
CA ASN A 107 17.39 2.09 10.58
C ASN A 107 16.79 3.43 11.01
N ARG A 108 17.62 4.34 11.49
CA ARG A 108 17.18 5.65 11.94
C ARG A 108 16.55 6.44 10.79
N LEU A 109 15.42 7.08 11.08
CA LEU A 109 14.70 7.93 10.13
C LEU A 109 15.08 9.40 10.38
N LEU A 110 15.73 10.05 9.41
CA LEU A 110 16.35 11.38 9.55
C LEU A 110 15.46 12.57 9.15
N ALA A 111 14.41 12.39 8.34
CA ALA A 111 13.57 13.51 7.91
C ALA A 111 12.06 13.32 8.09
N LYS A 112 11.36 14.46 8.07
CA LYS A 112 9.96 14.66 8.48
C LYS A 112 9.09 14.97 7.25
N PRO A 113 8.27 14.03 6.76
CA PRO A 113 7.23 14.35 5.79
C PRO A 113 6.16 15.24 6.44
N ASN A 114 5.60 16.20 5.71
CA ASN A 114 4.55 17.04 6.27
C ASN A 114 3.30 16.23 6.63
N GLY A 115 2.71 16.57 7.78
CA GLY A 115 1.59 15.84 8.36
C GLY A 115 1.99 14.63 9.21
N LEU A 116 3.28 14.27 9.26
CA LEU A 116 3.82 13.26 10.17
C LEU A 116 4.55 13.94 11.33
N SER A 117 4.00 13.83 12.53
CA SER A 117 4.62 14.31 13.77
C SER A 117 5.45 13.20 14.40
N HIS A 118 6.53 13.54 15.10
CA HIS A 118 7.40 12.56 15.74
C HIS A 118 6.60 11.68 16.73
N ALA A 119 6.86 10.37 16.73
CA ALA A 119 6.51 9.50 17.84
C ALA A 119 7.76 8.69 18.19
N THR A 120 8.27 9.00 19.38
CA THR A 120 9.41 8.42 20.11
C THR A 120 9.59 6.91 19.91
N THR A 121 10.87 6.52 19.89
CA THR A 121 11.40 5.16 20.07
C THR A 121 10.61 4.35 21.10
N ILE A 122 9.89 3.30 20.71
CA ILE A 122 9.48 2.25 21.66
C ILE A 122 9.40 0.87 20.98
N THR A 123 10.28 -0.05 21.44
CA THR A 123 10.04 -1.42 21.95
C THR A 123 11.17 -2.40 21.59
N LYS A 124 11.23 -3.53 22.32
CA LYS A 124 12.24 -4.60 22.45
C LYS A 124 13.07 -5.06 21.23
N GLU A 125 12.79 -4.58 20.02
CA GLU A 125 13.38 -5.05 18.74
C GLU A 125 14.22 -3.98 18.00
N SER A 126 14.58 -2.87 18.66
CA SER A 126 15.45 -1.82 18.08
C SER A 126 14.94 -1.19 16.78
N SER A 127 13.63 -0.90 16.70
CA SER A 127 13.00 -0.24 15.53
C SER A 127 12.64 1.23 15.78
N TYR A 128 12.81 2.07 14.78
CA TYR A 128 12.36 3.45 14.67
C TYR A 128 10.94 3.52 14.11
N LEU A 129 10.12 4.44 14.63
CA LEU A 129 8.72 4.61 14.23
C LEU A 129 8.44 6.08 13.91
N ILE A 130 7.67 6.37 12.86
CA ILE A 130 7.09 7.68 12.57
C ILE A 130 5.59 7.48 12.34
N SER A 131 4.73 8.33 12.91
CA SER A 131 3.28 8.22 12.71
C SER A 131 2.62 9.59 12.57
N GLY A 132 1.57 9.69 11.78
CA GLY A 132 0.80 10.93 11.67
C GLY A 132 -0.40 10.82 10.75
N ILE A 133 -0.92 11.95 10.29
CA ILE A 133 -2.10 12.03 9.43
C ILE A 133 -1.75 12.76 8.15
N ILE A 134 -1.87 12.06 7.02
CA ILE A 134 -1.71 12.63 5.68
C ILE A 134 -3.09 12.99 5.11
N LYS A 135 -3.21 14.13 4.42
CA LYS A 135 -4.46 14.53 3.73
C LYS A 135 -4.47 13.97 2.32
N SER A 136 -5.59 13.43 1.87
CA SER A 136 -5.76 12.75 0.57
C SER A 136 -5.58 13.68 -0.63
N ASP A 137 -5.85 14.97 -0.44
CA ASP A 137 -5.89 16.02 -1.49
C ASP A 137 -4.67 16.97 -1.40
N ASN A 138 -3.85 16.86 -0.36
CA ASN A 138 -2.76 17.80 -0.04
C ASN A 138 -1.63 17.08 0.72
N VAL A 139 -0.77 16.35 0.02
CA VAL A 139 0.58 16.09 0.54
C VAL A 139 1.57 16.92 -0.27
N ALA A 140 1.43 18.23 -0.16
CA ALA A 140 2.44 19.21 -0.53
C ALA A 140 3.05 19.79 0.75
N LEU A 141 4.38 19.93 0.77
CA LEU A 141 5.11 20.46 1.91
C LEU A 141 5.11 22.01 1.94
N SER A 142 4.71 22.61 3.06
CA SER A 142 5.23 23.90 3.54
C SER A 142 6.59 23.69 4.19
N SER A 143 7.61 24.39 3.71
CA SER A 143 8.93 24.47 4.35
C SER A 143 8.87 25.43 5.55
N SER A 144 9.12 24.94 6.77
CA SER A 144 9.61 25.81 7.84
C SER A 144 11.12 25.62 7.94
N ILE A 145 11.86 26.63 7.48
CA ILE A 145 13.27 26.80 7.75
C ILE A 145 13.38 27.20 9.22
N ASP A 146 13.81 26.27 10.08
CA ASP A 146 14.34 26.63 11.39
C ASP A 146 15.86 26.79 11.25
N ASN A 147 16.28 28.05 11.15
CA ASN A 147 17.67 28.44 11.34
C ASN A 147 17.98 28.36 12.85
N GLY A 148 18.57 27.24 13.28
CA GLY A 148 18.97 27.02 14.67
C GLY A 148 20.34 26.34 14.77
N THR A 149 21.37 27.17 14.73
CA THR A 149 22.76 27.00 15.22
C THR A 149 23.24 25.63 15.71
N SER A 150 24.28 25.15 15.01
CA SER A 150 25.27 24.13 15.40
C SER A 150 25.72 24.21 16.86
N LYS A 151 25.80 23.05 17.53
CA LYS A 151 26.79 22.79 18.58
C LYS A 151 27.23 21.31 18.63
N THR A 152 28.54 21.17 18.42
CA THR A 152 29.50 20.15 18.91
C THR A 152 29.30 18.69 18.51
N ALA A 153 30.15 18.28 17.57
CA ALA A 153 30.56 16.90 17.32
C ALA A 153 31.62 16.47 18.34
N ALA A 154 31.34 15.40 19.08
CA ALA A 154 32.31 14.45 19.59
C ALA A 154 31.56 13.16 19.96
N ASP A 155 32.13 12.03 19.58
CA ASP A 155 31.75 10.65 19.97
C ASP A 155 30.50 10.02 19.33
N ALA A 156 30.66 9.49 18.11
CA ALA A 156 30.12 8.18 17.72
C ALA A 156 30.76 7.69 16.40
N LYS A 157 31.79 6.85 16.50
CA LYS A 157 32.10 5.87 15.44
C LYS A 157 31.03 4.77 15.54
N SER A 158 29.92 4.94 14.84
CA SER A 158 28.89 3.91 14.63
C SER A 158 28.59 3.89 13.13
N LEU A 159 28.52 2.71 12.52
CA LEU A 159 28.15 2.55 11.12
C LEU A 159 26.74 3.14 10.88
N ASP A 160 26.68 4.37 10.34
CA ASP A 160 25.44 5.09 10.05
C ASP A 160 24.77 4.51 8.79
N SER A 161 23.78 3.64 9.00
CA SER A 161 22.80 3.25 7.99
C SER A 161 21.54 4.11 8.14
N ASP A 162 21.67 5.41 7.92
CA ASP A 162 20.59 6.37 8.10
C ASP A 162 19.66 6.47 6.87
N ILE A 163 18.36 6.62 7.10
CA ILE A 163 17.34 6.81 6.06
C ILE A 163 16.72 8.20 6.19
N LYS A 164 16.86 9.09 5.21
CA LYS A 164 16.23 10.42 5.21
C LYS A 164 14.96 10.39 4.35
N ILE A 165 13.84 10.94 4.81
CA ILE A 165 12.60 11.05 4.03
C ILE A 165 12.46 12.47 3.48
N GLU A 166 12.76 12.69 2.20
CA GLU A 166 12.90 14.06 1.66
C GLU A 166 11.59 14.73 1.29
N LYS A 167 10.59 13.99 0.81
CA LYS A 167 9.37 14.60 0.27
C LYS A 167 8.25 13.57 0.14
N THR A 168 7.05 14.01 0.43
CA THR A 168 5.84 13.44 -0.17
C THR A 168 5.43 14.41 -1.25
N ASP A 169 5.50 14.00 -2.51
CA ASP A 169 5.08 14.82 -3.64
C ASP A 169 3.74 14.31 -4.17
N THR A 170 2.62 14.92 -3.74
CA THR A 170 1.31 14.55 -4.30
C THR A 170 1.01 15.13 -5.68
N SER A 171 1.88 16.00 -6.22
CA SER A 171 1.64 16.52 -7.57
C SER A 171 1.95 15.49 -8.66
N GLN A 172 2.76 14.46 -8.37
CA GLN A 172 3.25 13.50 -9.39
C GLN A 172 2.92 12.01 -9.13
N GLY A 173 2.19 11.71 -8.06
CA GLY A 173 1.78 10.35 -7.67
C GLY A 173 1.98 10.14 -6.18
N ARG A 174 1.10 9.37 -5.52
CA ARG A 174 1.21 9.11 -4.07
C ARG A 174 2.41 8.21 -3.79
N CYS A 175 3.61 8.77 -3.68
CA CYS A 175 4.84 8.05 -3.33
C CYS A 175 5.54 8.71 -2.13
N ILE A 176 6.37 7.93 -1.46
CA ILE A 176 7.25 8.41 -0.38
C ILE A 176 8.68 8.17 -0.81
N ARG A 177 9.47 9.24 -0.92
CA ARG A 177 10.89 9.15 -1.24
C ARG A 177 11.73 9.01 0.01
N PHE A 178 12.65 8.07 -0.03
CA PHE A 178 13.67 7.82 0.96
C PHE A 178 15.03 8.04 0.32
N GLU A 179 15.89 8.85 0.93
CA GLU A 179 17.32 8.68 0.75
C GLU A 179 17.75 7.47 1.56
N ARG A 180 18.60 6.65 0.95
CA ARG A 180 19.28 5.55 1.61
C ARG A 180 20.76 5.73 1.34
N LYS A 181 21.58 5.76 2.40
CA LYS A 181 23.01 5.53 2.24
C LYS A 181 23.24 4.02 2.16
N ILE A 182 23.78 3.58 1.02
CA ILE A 182 24.44 2.29 0.78
C ILE A 182 23.55 1.13 0.28
N SER A 183 24.07 0.50 -0.78
CA SER A 183 23.76 -0.82 -1.32
C SER A 183 23.50 -1.84 -0.21
N GLN A 184 22.31 -2.44 -0.16
CA GLN A 184 22.07 -3.47 0.84
C GLN A 184 22.97 -4.67 0.53
N ALA A 185 23.78 -5.08 1.51
CA ALA A 185 24.52 -6.33 1.42
C ALA A 185 23.52 -7.46 1.06
N PRO A 186 23.88 -8.35 0.14
CA PRO A 186 22.98 -9.43 -0.24
C PRO A 186 22.54 -10.23 0.98
N ILE A 187 21.29 -10.65 0.99
CA ILE A 187 20.69 -11.41 2.08
C ILE A 187 20.17 -12.74 1.56
N THR A 188 20.40 -13.80 2.33
CA THR A 188 19.84 -15.13 2.07
C THR A 188 18.80 -15.47 3.13
N ILE A 189 17.66 -15.98 2.69
CA ILE A 189 16.61 -16.49 3.57
C ILE A 189 16.29 -17.93 3.21
N ARG A 190 15.92 -18.72 4.20
CA ARG A 190 15.24 -19.99 3.94
C ARG A 190 13.77 -19.69 3.66
N ASP A 191 13.24 -20.23 2.57
CA ASP A 191 11.83 -20.08 2.23
C ASP A 191 10.98 -20.76 3.32
N PRO A 192 10.15 -20.00 4.07
CA PRO A 192 9.30 -20.57 5.11
C PRO A 192 8.06 -21.28 4.55
N PHE A 193 7.77 -21.14 3.25
CA PHE A 193 6.61 -21.75 2.61
C PHE A 193 6.94 -23.11 1.96
N SER A 194 8.19 -23.34 1.57
CA SER A 194 8.64 -24.61 1.02
C SER A 194 8.80 -25.71 2.09
N LYS A 195 8.29 -26.90 1.77
CA LYS A 195 8.52 -28.12 2.57
C LYS A 195 9.95 -28.62 2.47
N ASN A 196 10.56 -28.46 1.28
CA ASN A 196 11.95 -28.84 1.03
C ASN A 196 12.87 -27.65 1.31
N PRO A 197 14.14 -27.87 1.68
CA PRO A 197 15.10 -26.79 1.81
C PRO A 197 15.22 -26.02 0.49
N MET A 198 14.70 -24.79 0.50
CA MET A 198 14.84 -23.83 -0.58
C MET A 198 15.33 -22.54 0.05
N TYR A 199 16.34 -21.94 -0.58
CA TYR A 199 16.96 -20.70 -0.14
C TYR A 199 16.75 -19.64 -1.20
N ILE A 200 16.38 -18.43 -0.77
CA ILE A 200 16.18 -17.28 -1.64
C ILE A 200 17.25 -16.27 -1.31
N THR A 201 18.06 -15.92 -2.30
CA THR A 201 19.04 -14.84 -2.20
C THR A 201 18.46 -13.59 -2.82
N GLN A 202 18.41 -12.50 -2.06
CA GLN A 202 18.09 -11.17 -2.56
C GLN A 202 19.37 -10.35 -2.65
N ARG A 203 19.65 -9.76 -3.81
CA ARG A 203 20.78 -8.85 -4.01
C ARG A 203 20.42 -7.66 -4.87
N GLU A 204 21.13 -6.58 -4.63
CA GLU A 204 21.06 -5.38 -5.44
C GLU A 204 21.95 -5.55 -6.69
N LEU A 205 21.40 -5.30 -7.87
CA LEU A 205 22.13 -5.30 -9.12
C LEU A 205 22.15 -3.89 -9.70
N VAL A 206 23.35 -3.39 -9.98
CA VAL A 206 23.54 -2.19 -10.78
C VAL A 206 23.55 -2.61 -12.24
N ILE A 207 22.48 -2.26 -12.96
CA ILE A 207 22.35 -2.48 -14.39
C ILE A 207 22.80 -1.19 -15.08
N LYS A 208 23.92 -1.27 -15.81
CA LYS A 208 24.30 -0.23 -16.78
C LYS A 208 23.35 -0.31 -17.96
N ARG A 209 22.70 0.80 -18.27
CA ARG A 209 21.80 0.87 -19.43
C ARG A 209 22.63 0.80 -20.71
N SER A 210 22.12 0.07 -21.70
CA SER A 210 22.67 0.19 -23.05
C SER A 210 22.30 1.58 -23.60
N PRO A 211 23.22 2.26 -24.30
CA PRO A 211 22.92 3.55 -24.91
C PRO A 211 21.80 3.38 -25.94
N THR A 212 20.96 4.41 -26.05
CA THR A 212 19.87 4.45 -27.01
C THR A 212 20.44 4.53 -28.43
N ARG A 213 19.92 3.70 -29.35
CA ARG A 213 20.32 3.71 -30.77
C ARG A 213 19.52 4.70 -31.61
N GLU A 214 18.24 4.85 -31.33
CA GLU A 214 17.35 5.81 -31.97
C GLU A 214 16.34 6.38 -30.96
N VAL A 215 15.98 7.65 -31.15
CA VAL A 215 15.00 8.35 -30.30
C VAL A 215 13.80 8.83 -31.11
N ALA A 216 12.59 8.54 -30.64
CA ALA A 216 11.41 9.26 -31.09
C ALA A 216 10.95 10.23 -30.00
N LEU A 217 10.81 11.51 -30.34
CA LEU A 217 10.23 12.52 -29.46
C LEU A 217 8.77 12.75 -29.82
N VAL A 218 7.87 12.60 -28.86
CA VAL A 218 6.45 12.97 -29.00
C VAL A 218 6.25 14.27 -28.24
N LEU A 219 5.85 15.33 -28.92
CA LEU A 219 5.73 16.67 -28.35
C LEU A 219 4.27 17.10 -28.28
N ASP A 220 3.83 17.45 -27.07
CA ASP A 220 2.55 18.09 -26.82
C ASP A 220 2.55 19.53 -27.35
N THR A 221 1.55 19.85 -28.17
CA THR A 221 1.34 21.15 -28.80
C THR A 221 0.20 21.94 -28.15
N SER A 222 -0.20 21.57 -26.93
CA SER A 222 -1.19 22.34 -26.17
C SER A 222 -0.71 23.76 -25.83
N SER A 223 -1.67 24.67 -25.63
CA SER A 223 -1.36 26.06 -25.24
C SER A 223 -0.48 26.17 -23.99
N SER A 224 -0.62 25.22 -23.05
CA SER A 224 0.19 25.16 -21.82
C SER A 224 1.68 24.93 -22.07
N MET A 225 2.01 24.32 -23.22
CA MET A 225 3.37 23.98 -23.62
C MET A 225 4.09 25.14 -24.31
N LYS A 226 3.38 26.20 -24.71
CA LYS A 226 3.94 27.36 -25.40
C LYS A 226 5.06 28.05 -24.61
N ASN A 227 4.93 28.09 -23.28
CA ASN A 227 5.94 28.67 -22.39
C ASN A 227 7.25 27.84 -22.33
N TYR A 228 7.23 26.61 -22.83
CA TYR A 228 8.38 25.70 -22.86
C TYR A 228 8.96 25.53 -24.27
N ALA A 229 8.41 26.22 -25.27
CA ALA A 229 8.84 26.13 -26.67
C ALA A 229 10.34 26.37 -26.86
N ALA A 230 10.90 27.37 -26.15
CA ALA A 230 12.33 27.67 -26.20
C ALA A 230 13.17 26.48 -25.70
N ALA A 231 12.84 25.93 -24.53
CA ALA A 231 13.54 24.78 -23.96
C ALA A 231 13.43 23.52 -24.84
N ILE A 232 12.29 23.32 -25.50
CA ILE A 232 12.09 22.22 -26.47
C ILE A 232 12.94 22.44 -27.72
N LYS A 233 12.99 23.66 -28.25
CA LYS A 233 13.87 23.99 -29.39
C LYS A 233 15.34 23.78 -29.05
N ASP A 234 15.76 24.17 -27.85
CA ASP A 234 17.12 23.97 -27.39
C ASP A 234 17.44 22.47 -27.26
N LEU A 235 16.53 21.67 -26.67
CA LEU A 235 16.64 20.21 -26.67
C LEU A 235 16.85 19.65 -28.08
N LEU A 236 16.00 20.04 -29.05
CA LEU A 236 16.08 19.54 -30.42
C LEU A 236 17.38 19.95 -31.14
N ARG A 237 17.97 21.11 -30.80
CA ARG A 237 19.25 21.57 -31.35
C ARG A 237 20.44 20.84 -30.73
N GLU A 238 20.35 20.51 -29.45
CA GLU A 238 21.42 19.88 -28.68
C GLU A 238 21.44 18.35 -28.80
N LEU A 239 20.46 17.73 -29.47
CA LEU A 239 20.50 16.30 -29.78
C LEU A 239 21.77 15.95 -30.57
N PRO A 240 22.52 14.88 -30.19
CA PRO A 240 23.70 14.48 -30.93
C PRO A 240 23.39 14.16 -32.39
N GLU A 241 24.14 14.73 -33.34
CA GLU A 241 23.91 14.46 -34.77
C GLU A 241 24.11 12.99 -35.16
N SER A 242 24.85 12.23 -34.35
CA SER A 242 25.06 10.79 -34.52
C SER A 242 23.89 9.93 -34.02
N LEU A 243 22.90 10.51 -33.33
CA LEU A 243 21.74 9.80 -32.79
C LEU A 243 20.53 10.03 -33.71
N PRO A 244 20.11 9.01 -34.51
CA PRO A 244 18.89 9.09 -35.29
C PRO A 244 17.71 9.51 -34.41
N ALA A 245 16.97 10.52 -34.88
CA ALA A 245 15.83 11.06 -34.16
C ALA A 245 14.66 11.42 -35.08
N ALA A 246 13.45 11.13 -34.62
CA ALA A 246 12.21 11.56 -35.25
C ALA A 246 11.33 12.30 -34.24
N VAL A 247 10.57 13.29 -34.69
CA VAL A 247 9.68 14.11 -33.85
C VAL A 247 8.25 13.91 -34.32
N TYR A 248 7.36 13.63 -33.38
CA TYR A 248 5.94 13.33 -33.59
C TYR A 248 5.08 14.39 -32.90
N PHE A 249 4.04 14.85 -33.60
CA PHE A 249 3.03 15.77 -33.09
C PHE A 249 1.64 15.23 -33.39
N THR A 250 0.68 15.47 -32.49
CA THR A 250 -0.74 15.34 -32.84
C THR A 250 -1.24 16.64 -33.47
N ALA A 251 -1.98 16.53 -34.57
CA ALA A 251 -2.69 17.63 -35.19
C ALA A 251 -4.10 17.18 -35.60
N TYR A 252 -5.13 17.96 -35.28
CA TYR A 252 -6.46 17.75 -35.86
C TYR A 252 -6.53 18.25 -37.30
N ASP A 253 -7.01 17.38 -38.21
CA ASP A 253 -7.34 17.72 -39.58
C ASP A 253 -8.81 18.17 -39.64
N GLU A 254 -9.04 19.46 -39.88
CA GLU A 254 -10.38 20.05 -39.97
C GLU A 254 -11.19 19.51 -41.16
N THR A 255 -10.52 19.08 -42.23
CA THR A 255 -11.19 18.58 -43.44
C THR A 255 -11.69 17.17 -43.25
N GLU A 256 -10.87 16.31 -42.65
CA GLU A 256 -11.21 14.91 -42.38
C GLU A 256 -11.88 14.71 -41.02
N LYS A 257 -11.99 15.78 -40.22
CA LYS A 257 -12.52 15.79 -38.85
C LYS A 257 -11.92 14.69 -37.96
N LYS A 258 -10.62 14.43 -38.12
CA LYS A 258 -9.92 13.37 -37.39
C LYS A 258 -8.53 13.83 -36.96
N GLN A 259 -8.02 13.19 -35.91
CA GLN A 259 -6.63 13.38 -35.52
C GLN A 259 -5.69 12.74 -36.54
N ARG A 260 -4.62 13.46 -36.84
CA ARG A 260 -3.50 13.03 -37.68
C ARG A 260 -2.21 13.19 -36.90
N VAL A 261 -1.26 12.29 -37.14
CA VAL A 261 0.09 12.39 -36.60
C VAL A 261 1.01 12.98 -37.66
N ILE A 262 1.77 14.01 -37.28
CA ILE A 262 2.83 14.61 -38.10
C ILE A 262 4.16 14.04 -37.62
N ARG A 263 4.97 13.51 -38.53
CA ARG A 263 6.32 13.00 -38.25
C ARG A 263 7.35 13.85 -39.00
N GLU A 264 8.32 14.40 -38.26
CA GLU A 264 9.33 15.30 -38.77
C GLU A 264 10.74 14.96 -38.27
N GLN A 265 11.75 15.52 -38.93
CA GLN A 265 13.12 15.53 -38.43
C GLN A 265 13.32 16.68 -37.43
N PRO A 266 14.25 16.59 -36.45
CA PRO A 266 14.45 17.63 -35.43
C PRO A 266 14.63 19.05 -35.99
N LYS A 267 15.39 19.20 -37.08
CA LYS A 267 15.62 20.50 -37.74
C LYS A 267 14.34 21.09 -38.34
N SER A 268 13.48 20.26 -38.96
CA SER A 268 12.18 20.68 -39.50
C SER A 268 11.18 20.98 -38.38
N ALA A 269 11.17 20.15 -37.33
CA ALA A 269 10.33 20.32 -36.15
C ALA A 269 10.53 21.69 -35.48
N ILE A 270 11.77 22.16 -35.37
CA ILE A 270 12.09 23.50 -34.82
C ILE A 270 11.39 24.63 -35.61
N GLN A 271 11.27 24.49 -36.93
CA GLN A 271 10.69 25.52 -37.81
C GLN A 271 9.17 25.60 -37.65
N ILE A 272 8.51 24.44 -37.49
CA ILE A 272 7.05 24.36 -37.45
C ILE A 272 6.47 24.44 -36.04
N LEU A 273 7.24 24.16 -34.98
CA LEU A 273 6.76 24.00 -33.60
C LEU A 273 5.84 25.13 -33.13
N GLU A 274 6.22 26.39 -33.38
CA GLU A 274 5.42 27.54 -32.92
C GLU A 274 4.07 27.65 -33.61
N SER A 275 3.98 27.23 -34.88
CA SER A 275 2.73 27.22 -35.65
C SER A 275 1.77 26.11 -35.24
N LEU A 276 2.28 25.08 -34.54
CA LEU A 276 1.48 23.94 -34.11
C LEU A 276 0.79 24.17 -32.76
N TYR A 277 1.18 25.19 -31.98
CA TYR A 277 0.51 25.49 -30.72
C TYR A 277 -0.92 25.99 -30.98
N LYS A 278 -1.91 25.27 -30.45
CA LYS A 278 -3.33 25.60 -30.60
C LYS A 278 -3.95 26.10 -29.29
N GLU A 279 -5.06 26.83 -29.41
CA GLU A 279 -5.96 27.06 -28.28
C GLU A 279 -6.72 25.76 -27.99
N GLY A 280 -6.57 25.24 -26.77
CA GLY A 280 -6.95 23.86 -26.43
C GLY A 280 -5.77 22.88 -26.54
N GLY A 281 -5.94 21.68 -26.00
CA GLY A 281 -4.95 20.60 -26.09
C GLY A 281 -5.45 19.49 -27.01
N GLU A 282 -4.52 18.75 -27.61
CA GLU A 282 -4.80 17.56 -28.39
C GLU A 282 -4.48 16.31 -27.55
N ASP A 283 -5.19 15.21 -27.80
CA ASP A 283 -4.83 13.92 -27.21
C ASP A 283 -3.59 13.36 -27.91
N ASN A 284 -2.50 13.18 -27.15
CA ASN A 284 -1.25 12.65 -27.68
C ASN A 284 -1.25 11.13 -27.87
N ALA A 285 -2.29 10.42 -27.42
CA ALA A 285 -2.28 8.97 -27.35
C ALA A 285 -2.04 8.28 -28.71
N VAL A 286 -2.57 8.84 -29.81
CA VAL A 286 -2.34 8.33 -31.18
C VAL A 286 -0.89 8.54 -31.61
N ALA A 287 -0.30 9.71 -31.31
CA ALA A 287 1.10 9.99 -31.63
C ALA A 287 2.06 9.15 -30.79
N VAL A 288 1.77 8.91 -29.51
CA VAL A 288 2.58 8.04 -28.64
C VAL A 288 2.52 6.59 -29.12
N LYS A 289 1.34 6.07 -29.45
CA LYS A 289 1.18 4.72 -30.02
C LYS A 289 2.00 4.56 -31.30
N LEU A 290 1.82 5.47 -32.26
CA LEU A 290 2.53 5.40 -33.54
C LEU A 290 4.06 5.55 -33.39
N ALA A 291 4.51 6.39 -32.46
CA ALA A 291 5.94 6.50 -32.15
C ALA A 291 6.48 5.20 -31.57
N LEU A 292 5.75 4.54 -30.65
CA LEU A 292 6.16 3.26 -30.08
C LEU A 292 6.24 2.15 -31.12
N GLU A 293 5.22 2.01 -31.96
CA GLU A 293 5.14 0.97 -33.00
C GLU A 293 6.31 1.10 -33.98
N ASN A 294 6.50 2.29 -34.58
CA ASN A 294 7.59 2.54 -35.54
C ASN A 294 8.98 2.40 -34.91
N THR A 295 9.16 2.96 -33.71
CA THR A 295 10.48 2.98 -33.06
C THR A 295 10.85 1.59 -32.52
N SER A 296 9.89 0.68 -32.37
CA SER A 296 10.14 -0.70 -31.93
C SER A 296 10.69 -1.61 -33.03
N GLU A 297 10.75 -1.15 -34.28
CA GLU A 297 11.25 -1.95 -35.42
C GLU A 297 12.70 -2.44 -35.21
N THR A 298 13.51 -1.68 -34.47
CA THR A 298 14.88 -2.08 -34.09
C THR A 298 15.07 -2.10 -32.57
N GLN A 299 16.16 -2.73 -32.11
CA GLN A 299 16.44 -2.93 -30.68
C GLN A 299 17.12 -1.73 -30.04
N ASN A 300 16.90 -1.54 -28.73
CA ASN A 300 17.53 -0.51 -27.89
C ASN A 300 17.16 0.94 -28.28
N ASN A 301 15.91 1.15 -28.66
CA ASN A 301 15.38 2.48 -28.95
C ASN A 301 14.54 3.03 -27.81
N THR A 302 14.27 4.33 -27.85
CA THR A 302 13.54 5.03 -26.78
C THR A 302 12.57 6.04 -27.36
N VAL A 303 11.34 6.03 -26.86
CA VAL A 303 10.37 7.09 -27.10
C VAL A 303 10.39 8.03 -25.90
N ILE A 304 10.48 9.33 -26.15
CA ILE A 304 10.40 10.38 -25.13
C ILE A 304 9.13 11.16 -25.39
N TRP A 305 8.21 11.16 -24.43
CA TRP A 305 6.97 11.92 -24.51
C TRP A 305 7.04 13.14 -23.61
N ILE A 306 7.06 14.34 -24.21
CA ILE A 306 7.17 15.62 -23.50
C ILE A 306 5.82 16.31 -23.54
N HIS A 307 5.17 16.44 -22.36
CA HIS A 307 3.77 16.87 -22.33
C HIS A 307 3.35 17.67 -21.10
N GLY A 308 2.25 18.42 -21.25
CA GLY A 308 1.52 19.06 -20.16
C GLY A 308 0.43 18.13 -19.58
N PRO A 309 -0.52 18.66 -18.80
CA PRO A 309 -1.68 17.87 -18.36
C PRO A 309 -2.44 17.30 -19.55
N GLN A 310 -2.76 16.01 -19.51
CA GLN A 310 -3.46 15.33 -20.60
C GLN A 310 -4.92 15.06 -20.23
N PRO A 311 -5.85 15.10 -21.21
CA PRO A 311 -7.25 14.72 -20.98
C PRO A 311 -7.36 13.25 -20.58
N GLN A 312 -8.53 12.85 -20.06
CA GLN A 312 -8.80 11.44 -19.81
C GLN A 312 -8.71 10.67 -21.13
N PHE A 313 -7.90 9.62 -21.15
CA PHE A 313 -7.62 8.75 -22.30
C PHE A 313 -8.85 8.48 -23.17
N ASN A 314 -8.70 8.73 -24.47
CA ASN A 314 -9.74 8.54 -25.47
C ASN A 314 -10.10 7.05 -25.63
N GLN A 315 -11.41 6.75 -25.57
CA GLN A 315 -11.94 5.40 -25.77
C GLN A 315 -11.63 4.83 -27.17
N SER A 316 -11.31 5.66 -28.16
CA SER A 316 -10.99 5.19 -29.51
C SER A 316 -9.79 4.24 -29.53
N LEU A 317 -8.80 4.44 -28.66
CA LEU A 317 -7.62 3.58 -28.52
C LEU A 317 -7.87 2.36 -27.62
N ALA A 318 -8.98 2.31 -26.87
CA ALA A 318 -9.24 1.24 -25.91
C ALA A 318 -9.42 -0.13 -26.58
N ASN A 319 -9.71 -0.16 -27.88
CA ASN A 319 -9.92 -1.38 -28.65
C ASN A 319 -8.75 -1.74 -29.58
N GLU A 320 -7.68 -0.93 -29.60
CA GLU A 320 -6.52 -1.16 -30.46
C GLU A 320 -5.41 -1.90 -29.71
N MET A 321 -4.78 -2.88 -30.35
CA MET A 321 -3.61 -3.56 -29.81
C MET A 321 -2.34 -2.72 -30.08
N LEU A 322 -1.39 -2.73 -29.14
CA LEU A 322 -0.07 -2.14 -29.36
C LEU A 322 0.85 -3.16 -30.04
N GLU A 323 1.29 -2.88 -31.26
CA GLU A 323 2.10 -3.81 -32.07
C GLU A 323 3.60 -3.50 -31.94
N LEU A 324 4.27 -4.15 -30.99
CA LEU A 324 5.70 -3.94 -30.74
C LEU A 324 6.56 -5.06 -31.32
N ALA A 325 7.49 -4.70 -32.22
CA ALA A 325 8.45 -5.66 -32.80
C ALA A 325 9.53 -6.05 -31.78
N HIS A 326 10.13 -5.07 -31.10
CA HIS A 326 11.16 -5.27 -30.08
C HIS A 326 10.82 -4.58 -28.74
N PRO A 327 11.47 -4.98 -27.63
CA PRO A 327 11.39 -4.25 -26.37
C PRO A 327 11.73 -2.77 -26.56
N ILE A 328 10.85 -1.90 -26.06
CA ILE A 328 10.98 -0.45 -26.18
C ILE A 328 10.70 0.23 -24.84
N LYS A 329 11.31 1.40 -24.67
CA LYS A 329 11.14 2.22 -23.48
C LYS A 329 10.43 3.53 -23.81
N LEU A 330 9.39 3.83 -23.05
CA LEU A 330 8.71 5.13 -23.02
C LEU A 330 9.22 5.96 -21.84
N LEU A 331 9.78 7.12 -22.11
CA LEU A 331 10.09 8.13 -21.10
C LEU A 331 8.97 9.15 -21.06
N ASP A 332 8.22 9.13 -19.96
CA ASP A 332 7.17 10.09 -19.67
C ASP A 332 7.80 11.33 -19.02
N TYR A 333 7.92 12.41 -19.79
CA TYR A 333 8.42 13.72 -19.36
C TYR A 333 7.24 14.69 -19.24
N GLN A 334 6.54 14.63 -18.10
CA GLN A 334 5.44 15.54 -17.80
C GLN A 334 5.95 16.85 -17.19
N ILE A 335 5.77 17.96 -17.90
CA ILE A 335 6.24 19.29 -17.46
C ILE A 335 5.43 19.82 -16.27
N SER A 336 4.11 19.60 -16.28
CA SER A 336 3.23 20.01 -15.19
C SER A 336 1.88 19.28 -15.24
N GLY A 337 1.11 19.35 -14.15
CA GLY A 337 -0.24 18.80 -14.06
C GLY A 337 -0.36 17.52 -13.26
N LEU A 338 -1.60 17.00 -13.20
CA LEU A 338 -1.89 15.70 -12.62
C LEU A 338 -1.34 14.57 -13.49
N LYS A 339 -0.94 13.47 -12.85
CA LYS A 339 -0.45 12.26 -13.49
C LYS A 339 -1.34 11.84 -14.67
N SER A 340 -0.72 11.74 -15.86
CA SER A 340 -1.33 11.02 -16.99
C SER A 340 -1.41 9.52 -16.69
N ASN A 341 -2.50 8.89 -17.11
CA ASN A 341 -2.70 7.43 -17.07
C ASN A 341 -2.43 6.75 -18.43
N LEU A 342 -1.99 7.52 -19.44
CA LEU A 342 -1.70 6.98 -20.76
C LEU A 342 -0.62 5.88 -20.74
N PRO A 343 0.52 6.02 -20.03
CA PRO A 343 1.53 4.97 -20.02
C PRO A 343 1.02 3.64 -19.44
N GLU A 344 0.23 3.69 -18.36
CA GLU A 344 -0.41 2.51 -17.78
C GLU A 344 -1.37 1.86 -18.78
N LYS A 345 -2.20 2.66 -19.46
CA LYS A 345 -3.14 2.14 -20.45
C LYS A 345 -2.45 1.55 -21.67
N LEU A 346 -1.38 2.17 -22.18
CA LEU A 346 -0.58 1.60 -23.26
C LEU A 346 0.05 0.26 -22.85
N GLN A 347 0.45 0.12 -21.60
CA GLN A 347 0.93 -1.16 -21.07
C GLN A 347 -0.18 -2.22 -20.98
N GLU A 348 -1.45 -1.82 -20.79
CA GLU A 348 -2.61 -2.73 -20.89
C GLU A 348 -2.86 -3.19 -22.33
N LEU A 349 -2.55 -2.34 -23.33
CA LEU A 349 -2.69 -2.68 -24.75
C LEU A 349 -1.51 -3.49 -25.30
N ASP A 350 -0.40 -3.58 -24.56
CA ASP A 350 0.78 -4.37 -24.90
C ASP A 350 0.69 -5.82 -24.38
N TYR A 351 0.06 -6.67 -25.18
CA TYR A 351 -0.01 -8.11 -24.93
C TYR A 351 1.36 -8.81 -25.07
N SER A 352 2.32 -8.17 -25.73
CA SER A 352 3.66 -8.73 -25.93
C SER A 352 4.61 -8.48 -24.75
N HIS A 353 4.22 -7.63 -23.80
CA HIS A 353 5.01 -7.23 -22.64
C HIS A 353 6.41 -6.67 -22.99
N LYS A 354 6.50 -5.99 -24.13
CA LYS A 354 7.71 -5.36 -24.67
C LYS A 354 7.83 -3.88 -24.28
N LEU A 355 6.74 -3.26 -23.81
CA LEU A 355 6.72 -1.88 -23.34
C LEU A 355 7.15 -1.79 -21.88
N SER A 356 8.20 -1.01 -21.67
CA SER A 356 8.54 -0.47 -20.35
C SER A 356 8.36 1.04 -20.37
N TYR A 357 7.98 1.64 -19.25
CA TYR A 357 7.95 3.08 -19.13
C TYR A 357 8.60 3.57 -17.84
N GLU A 358 9.18 4.76 -17.91
CA GLU A 358 9.80 5.46 -16.80
C GLU A 358 9.36 6.92 -16.85
N ARG A 359 8.97 7.47 -15.70
CA ARG A 359 8.68 8.90 -15.59
C ARG A 359 9.96 9.64 -15.23
N ILE A 360 10.25 10.71 -15.95
CA ILE A 360 11.37 11.60 -15.66
C ILE A 360 10.85 12.77 -14.84
N GLU A 361 11.46 12.99 -13.68
CA GLU A 361 11.15 14.17 -12.87
C GLU A 361 11.78 15.41 -13.46
N VAL A 362 10.98 16.47 -13.60
CA VAL A 362 11.48 17.78 -13.98
C VAL A 362 12.18 18.39 -12.78
N ASN A 363 13.51 18.24 -12.72
CA ASN A 363 14.31 18.93 -11.71
C ASN A 363 14.36 20.43 -12.03
N LYS A 364 13.96 21.29 -11.08
CA LYS A 364 13.75 22.73 -11.30
C LYS A 364 15.02 23.52 -11.67
N SER A 365 16.22 22.94 -11.61
CA SER A 365 17.50 23.63 -11.78
C SER A 365 18.34 23.18 -12.99
N GLY A 366 17.86 22.25 -13.82
CA GLY A 366 18.60 21.70 -14.97
C GLY A 366 17.93 22.00 -16.33
N SER A 367 18.72 21.97 -17.41
CA SER A 367 18.18 21.99 -18.78
C SER A 367 17.42 20.70 -19.07
N MET A 368 16.42 20.76 -19.95
CA MET A 368 15.61 19.60 -20.33
C MET A 368 16.47 18.45 -20.88
N LEU A 369 17.51 18.77 -21.68
CA LEU A 369 18.45 17.76 -22.16
C LEU A 369 19.18 17.08 -21.02
N LYS A 370 19.71 17.80 -20.02
CA LYS A 370 20.41 17.18 -18.88
C LYS A 370 19.55 16.18 -18.11
N ASN A 371 18.24 16.42 -18.01
CA ASN A 371 17.31 15.50 -17.36
C ASN A 371 17.12 14.20 -18.15
N ILE A 372 17.36 14.21 -19.47
CA ILE A 372 17.13 13.06 -20.36
C ILE A 372 18.47 12.44 -20.85
N GLU A 373 19.56 13.19 -20.80
CA GLU A 373 20.91 12.81 -21.25
C GLU A 373 21.41 11.54 -20.56
N GLN A 374 21.09 11.38 -19.28
CA GLN A 374 21.44 10.16 -18.53
C GLN A 374 20.80 8.91 -19.14
N VAL A 375 19.61 9.04 -19.74
CA VAL A 375 18.91 7.95 -20.42
C VAL A 375 19.46 7.74 -21.82
N LEU A 376 19.71 8.81 -22.58
CA LEU A 376 20.21 8.74 -23.95
C LEU A 376 21.61 8.12 -24.04
N THR A 377 22.50 8.51 -23.12
CA THR A 377 23.91 8.11 -23.15
C THR A 377 24.17 6.73 -22.56
N GLY A 378 23.17 6.09 -21.93
CA GLY A 378 23.34 4.83 -21.19
C GLY A 378 24.19 4.97 -19.91
N ASN A 379 24.64 6.18 -19.58
CA ASN A 379 25.43 6.45 -18.37
C ASN A 379 24.60 6.37 -17.08
N ALA A 380 23.28 6.33 -17.18
CA ALA A 380 22.42 6.02 -16.05
C ALA A 380 22.61 4.57 -15.59
N GLU A 381 23.20 4.42 -14.40
CA GLU A 381 23.13 3.19 -13.64
C GLU A 381 21.77 3.09 -12.97
N THR A 382 21.02 2.03 -13.30
CA THR A 382 19.80 1.69 -12.55
C THR A 382 20.09 0.58 -11.57
N THR A 383 19.59 0.76 -10.36
CA THR A 383 19.53 -0.31 -9.39
C THR A 383 18.25 -1.12 -9.57
N THR A 384 18.38 -2.44 -9.69
CA THR A 384 17.26 -3.38 -9.49
C THR A 384 17.55 -4.34 -8.34
N ILE A 385 16.52 -5.02 -7.84
CA ILE A 385 16.66 -6.10 -6.88
C ILE A 385 16.45 -7.42 -7.63
N GLU A 386 17.42 -8.31 -7.53
CA GLU A 386 17.32 -9.68 -8.03
C GLU A 386 17.05 -10.64 -6.86
N ARG A 387 16.10 -11.56 -7.05
CA ARG A 387 15.87 -12.69 -6.17
C ARG A 387 16.06 -14.00 -6.91
N LYS A 388 16.90 -14.89 -6.36
CA LYS A 388 17.20 -16.20 -6.96
C LYS A 388 17.04 -17.32 -5.94
N THR A 389 16.53 -18.47 -6.39
CA THR A 389 16.40 -19.68 -5.58
C THR A 389 17.61 -20.59 -5.72
N SER A 390 17.88 -21.36 -4.67
CA SER A 390 18.84 -22.45 -4.64
C SER A 390 18.36 -23.55 -3.70
N SER A 391 18.69 -24.81 -4.02
CA SER A 391 18.45 -25.97 -3.16
C SER A 391 19.46 -26.09 -2.01
N LYS A 392 20.58 -25.35 -2.08
CA LYS A 392 21.63 -25.32 -1.06
C LYS A 392 21.90 -23.90 -0.61
N ASN A 393 22.14 -23.72 0.70
CA ASN A 393 22.69 -22.47 1.20
C ASN A 393 24.17 -22.40 0.77
N SER A 394 24.52 -21.41 -0.05
CA SER A 394 25.91 -21.23 -0.48
C SER A 394 26.81 -20.70 0.65
N GLY A 395 26.22 -20.21 1.75
CA GLY A 395 26.96 -19.59 2.86
C GLY A 395 27.61 -18.24 2.50
N THR A 396 27.39 -17.74 1.28
CA THR A 396 28.09 -16.57 0.74
C THR A 396 27.55 -15.25 1.28
N PHE A 397 26.31 -15.23 1.78
CA PHE A 397 25.60 -14.01 2.13
C PHE A 397 25.01 -14.10 3.54
N THR A 398 24.73 -12.95 4.13
CA THR A 398 24.14 -12.85 5.47
C THR A 398 22.81 -13.58 5.52
N PHE A 399 22.66 -14.51 6.47
CA PHE A 399 21.42 -15.26 6.64
C PHE A 399 20.45 -14.47 7.52
N ALA A 400 19.26 -14.15 7.00
CA ALA A 400 18.25 -13.44 7.80
C ALA A 400 17.66 -14.38 8.86
N GLN A 401 17.75 -13.95 10.13
CA GLN A 401 17.15 -14.67 11.26
C GLN A 401 15.68 -14.26 11.49
N ASN A 402 15.23 -13.17 10.87
CA ASN A 402 13.88 -12.65 11.04
C ASN A 402 12.89 -13.41 10.14
N GLU A 403 12.03 -14.23 10.74
CA GLU A 403 11.02 -15.03 10.02
C GLU A 403 10.04 -14.16 9.21
N ARG A 404 9.67 -12.98 9.73
CA ARG A 404 8.79 -12.04 9.02
C ARG A 404 9.47 -11.51 7.76
N LEU A 405 10.73 -11.11 7.87
CA LEU A 405 11.51 -10.67 6.71
C LEU A 405 11.66 -11.79 5.69
N ALA A 406 11.96 -13.02 6.14
CA ALA A 406 12.06 -14.19 5.28
C ALA A 406 10.75 -14.46 4.52
N ALA A 407 9.61 -14.41 5.20
CA ALA A 407 8.30 -14.56 4.57
C ALA A 407 8.02 -13.45 3.54
N GLN A 408 8.36 -12.19 3.85
CA GLN A 408 8.16 -11.08 2.92
C GLN A 408 9.02 -11.19 1.67
N ILE A 409 10.30 -11.56 1.82
CA ILE A 409 11.21 -11.79 0.68
C ILE A 409 10.74 -12.97 -0.16
N ALA A 410 10.32 -14.08 0.46
CA ALA A 410 9.79 -15.23 -0.25
C ALA A 410 8.54 -14.90 -1.06
N GLN A 411 7.62 -14.10 -0.50
CA GLN A 411 6.43 -13.64 -1.21
C GLN A 411 6.75 -12.69 -2.37
N LEU A 412 7.73 -11.80 -2.21
CA LEU A 412 8.18 -10.93 -3.31
C LEU A 412 8.82 -11.73 -4.44
N TRP A 413 9.67 -12.70 -4.12
CA TRP A 413 10.22 -13.64 -5.12
C TRP A 413 9.11 -14.42 -5.83
N ALA A 414 8.17 -14.99 -5.08
CA ALA A 414 7.07 -15.76 -5.65
C ALA A 414 6.22 -14.92 -6.60
N LYS A 415 6.01 -13.62 -6.31
CA LYS A 415 5.32 -12.69 -7.22
C LYS A 415 6.08 -12.56 -8.55
N GLU A 416 7.38 -12.29 -8.49
CA GLU A 416 8.24 -12.15 -9.68
C GLU A 416 8.27 -13.43 -10.51
N GLU A 417 8.30 -14.58 -9.85
CA GLU A 417 8.30 -15.88 -10.51
C GLU A 417 6.92 -16.24 -11.10
N CYS A 418 5.82 -15.88 -10.45
CA CYS A 418 4.47 -16.02 -11.05
C CYS A 418 4.37 -15.19 -12.33
N GLU A 419 4.80 -13.92 -12.30
CA GLU A 419 4.81 -13.06 -13.49
C GLU A 419 5.68 -13.64 -14.62
N ARG A 420 6.81 -14.29 -14.27
CA ARG A 420 7.67 -14.98 -15.24
C ARG A 420 6.97 -16.21 -15.86
N LEU A 421 6.34 -17.04 -15.03
CA LEU A 421 5.61 -18.23 -15.48
C LEU A 421 4.40 -17.88 -16.35
N GLU A 422 3.64 -16.84 -15.96
CA GLU A 422 2.53 -16.31 -16.75
C GLU A 422 2.98 -15.87 -18.15
N LYS A 423 4.12 -15.19 -18.26
CA LYS A 423 4.72 -14.80 -19.56
C LYS A 423 5.15 -16.00 -20.42
N GLN A 424 5.38 -17.16 -19.82
CA GLN A 424 5.70 -18.40 -20.52
C GLN A 424 4.46 -19.25 -20.83
N GLY A 425 3.27 -18.80 -20.45
CA GLY A 425 2.03 -19.57 -20.59
C GLY A 425 1.87 -20.68 -19.54
N GLU A 426 2.67 -20.69 -18.48
CA GLU A 426 2.66 -21.70 -17.41
C GLU A 426 1.70 -21.32 -16.26
N SER A 427 0.47 -20.91 -16.57
CA SER A 427 -0.52 -20.43 -15.58
C SER A 427 -0.79 -21.40 -14.42
N LYS A 428 -0.80 -22.72 -14.68
CA LYS A 428 -1.01 -23.72 -13.62
C LYS A 428 0.11 -23.72 -12.58
N GLU A 429 1.36 -23.53 -13.01
CA GLU A 429 2.51 -23.46 -12.12
C GLU A 429 2.54 -22.13 -11.38
N ALA A 430 2.23 -21.01 -12.07
CA ALA A 430 2.07 -19.71 -11.44
C ALA A 430 1.01 -19.75 -10.33
N GLN A 431 -0.15 -20.34 -10.61
CA GLN A 431 -1.22 -20.52 -9.63
C GLN A 431 -0.77 -21.37 -8.44
N ARG A 432 -0.12 -22.52 -8.68
CA ARG A 432 0.40 -23.39 -7.61
C ARG A 432 1.40 -22.65 -6.72
N LEU A 433 2.29 -21.88 -7.31
CA LEU A 433 3.28 -21.09 -6.62
C LEU A 433 2.64 -19.98 -5.77
N ALA A 434 1.68 -19.26 -6.36
CA ALA A 434 0.94 -18.18 -5.70
C ALA A 434 0.15 -18.69 -4.49
N LEU A 435 -0.50 -19.85 -4.60
CA LEU A 435 -1.18 -20.50 -3.48
C LEU A 435 -0.21 -20.93 -2.37
N ALA A 436 0.94 -21.52 -2.73
CA ALA A 436 1.95 -21.94 -1.77
C ALA A 436 2.49 -20.75 -0.95
N HIS A 437 2.68 -19.60 -1.59
CA HIS A 437 3.22 -18.37 -1.00
C HIS A 437 2.15 -17.40 -0.48
N ARG A 438 0.88 -17.72 -0.71
CA ARG A 438 -0.30 -16.97 -0.27
C ARG A 438 -0.30 -15.53 -0.77
N ILE A 439 -0.15 -15.39 -2.07
CA ILE A 439 -0.19 -14.10 -2.75
C ILE A 439 -1.40 -14.08 -3.68
N VAL A 440 -2.04 -12.92 -3.79
CA VAL A 440 -3.00 -12.65 -4.86
C VAL A 440 -2.21 -12.40 -6.14
N SER A 441 -2.53 -13.14 -7.20
CA SER A 441 -1.98 -13.01 -8.57
C SER A 441 -3.12 -13.03 -9.58
N LYS A 442 -2.81 -13.00 -10.89
CA LYS A 442 -3.82 -13.12 -11.95
C LYS A 442 -4.66 -14.40 -11.81
N ASP A 443 -4.01 -15.50 -11.40
CA ASP A 443 -4.61 -16.83 -11.33
C ASP A 443 -5.09 -17.23 -9.91
N THR A 444 -4.94 -16.35 -8.91
CA THR A 444 -5.44 -16.54 -7.54
C THR A 444 -6.25 -15.35 -7.02
N GLY A 445 -7.26 -15.63 -6.18
CA GLY A 445 -8.05 -14.62 -5.47
C GLY A 445 -7.97 -14.77 -3.96
N ALA A 446 -8.54 -13.83 -3.21
CA ALA A 446 -8.73 -13.94 -1.77
C ALA A 446 -10.20 -13.83 -1.41
N VAL A 447 -10.69 -14.67 -0.50
CA VAL A 447 -12.08 -14.63 -0.02
C VAL A 447 -12.16 -14.67 1.49
N VAL A 448 -13.12 -13.92 2.04
CA VAL A 448 -13.64 -14.12 3.40
C VAL A 448 -15.05 -14.68 3.26
N LEU A 449 -15.30 -15.83 3.86
CA LEU A 449 -16.63 -16.45 3.94
C LEU A 449 -17.30 -16.12 5.28
N GLU A 450 -18.63 -16.10 5.29
CA GLU A 450 -19.42 -15.73 6.46
C GLU A 450 -19.31 -16.74 7.61
N LYS A 451 -19.34 -18.04 7.30
CA LYS A 451 -19.48 -19.12 8.29
C LYS A 451 -18.26 -20.03 8.26
N PRO A 452 -17.67 -20.38 9.42
CA PRO A 452 -16.55 -21.33 9.52
C PRO A 452 -16.79 -22.68 8.82
N ARG A 453 -18.06 -23.12 8.72
CA ARG A 453 -18.44 -24.36 8.03
C ARG A 453 -18.22 -24.28 6.51
N GLN A 454 -18.33 -23.10 5.90
CA GLN A 454 -18.16 -22.92 4.46
C GLN A 454 -16.71 -23.14 4.02
N TYR A 455 -15.74 -22.72 4.85
CA TYR A 455 -14.32 -23.03 4.63
C TYR A 455 -14.06 -24.53 4.53
N LYS A 456 -14.68 -25.33 5.42
CA LYS A 456 -14.57 -26.80 5.38
C LYS A 456 -15.25 -27.40 4.15
N GLN A 457 -16.42 -26.89 3.75
CA GLN A 457 -17.16 -27.35 2.57
C GLN A 457 -16.39 -27.07 1.27
N GLN A 458 -15.76 -25.90 1.17
CA GLN A 458 -14.95 -25.51 0.01
C GLN A 458 -13.52 -26.08 0.05
N ARG A 459 -13.16 -26.83 1.12
CA ARG A 459 -11.80 -27.36 1.35
C ARG A 459 -10.72 -26.26 1.41
N ILE A 460 -11.10 -25.07 1.86
CA ILE A 460 -10.24 -23.90 1.99
C ILE A 460 -9.87 -23.73 3.46
N ALA A 461 -8.58 -23.74 3.81
CA ALA A 461 -8.13 -23.65 5.20
C ALA A 461 -7.52 -22.26 5.53
N PRO A 462 -8.10 -21.50 6.48
CA PRO A 462 -7.44 -20.31 7.01
C PRO A 462 -6.23 -20.74 7.81
N ARG A 463 -5.03 -20.49 7.28
CA ARG A 463 -3.80 -20.82 7.98
C ARG A 463 -3.22 -19.53 8.56
N ILE A 464 -3.48 -19.27 9.83
CA ILE A 464 -2.95 -18.09 10.53
C ILE A 464 -1.43 -18.25 10.64
N ILE A 465 -0.65 -17.43 9.93
CA ILE A 465 0.73 -17.16 10.38
C ILE A 465 0.55 -16.19 11.53
N LYS A 466 1.01 -16.56 12.74
CA LYS A 466 1.09 -15.63 13.87
C LYS A 466 2.16 -14.59 13.57
N LEU A 467 1.85 -13.67 12.67
CA LEU A 467 2.50 -12.38 12.63
C LEU A 467 2.02 -11.67 13.89
N THR A 468 2.85 -11.66 14.93
CA THR A 468 2.75 -10.64 15.97
C THR A 468 2.79 -9.31 15.23
N ASN A 469 1.61 -8.72 15.02
CA ASN A 469 1.55 -7.29 14.76
C ASN A 469 2.36 -6.65 15.89
N PRO A 470 3.18 -5.62 15.65
CA PRO A 470 3.55 -4.75 16.75
C PRO A 470 2.22 -4.33 17.36
N THR A 471 1.97 -4.80 18.58
CA THR A 471 0.86 -4.31 19.38
C THR A 471 1.04 -2.81 19.32
N ILE A 472 0.11 -2.10 18.67
CA ILE A 472 -0.05 -0.68 18.95
C ILE A 472 -0.61 -0.68 20.36
N THR A 473 0.28 -0.89 21.34
CA THR A 473 0.12 -0.31 22.65
C THR A 473 0.10 1.16 22.35
N THR A 474 -1.11 1.72 22.30
CA THR A 474 -1.33 3.08 22.73
C THR A 474 -0.80 3.14 24.15
N SER A 475 0.51 3.31 24.30
CA SER A 475 1.10 3.75 25.54
C SER A 475 0.58 5.16 25.74
N SER A 476 -0.53 5.26 26.45
CA SER A 476 -0.90 6.45 27.20
C SER A 476 0.14 6.65 28.31
N SER A 477 1.39 6.95 27.92
CA SER A 477 2.34 7.59 28.81
C SER A 477 1.91 9.04 28.90
N GLY A 478 1.42 9.43 30.06
CA GLY A 478 0.92 10.77 30.34
C GLY A 478 1.93 11.85 29.97
N ALA A 479 1.67 12.51 28.84
CA ALA A 479 2.10 13.89 28.69
C ALA A 479 1.02 14.74 29.38
N ARG A 480 1.41 15.34 30.51
CA ARG A 480 0.64 16.37 31.19
C ARG A 480 0.41 17.53 30.22
N TYR A 481 -0.68 17.50 29.45
CA TYR A 481 -1.30 18.70 28.92
C TYR A 481 -2.38 19.11 29.91
N GLY A 482 -2.08 20.12 30.72
CA GLY A 482 -3.07 20.84 31.49
C GLY A 482 -4.03 21.54 30.53
N GLY A 483 -5.14 20.90 30.23
CA GLY A 483 -6.34 21.50 29.67
C GLY A 483 -7.45 21.28 30.68
N THR A 484 -7.89 22.37 31.31
CA THR A 484 -8.94 22.43 32.32
C THR A 484 -10.20 21.66 31.89
N ILE A 485 -10.56 20.65 32.68
CA ILE A 485 -11.84 19.95 32.64
C ILE A 485 -12.89 20.96 33.13
N GLY A 486 -13.91 21.27 32.31
CA GLY A 486 -15.06 22.08 32.74
C GLY A 486 -15.66 23.08 31.75
N GLN A 487 -15.24 23.15 30.48
CA GLN A 487 -16.01 23.95 29.51
C GLN A 487 -17.13 23.13 28.86
N ALA A 488 -18.33 23.72 28.85
CA ALA A 488 -19.51 23.20 28.18
C ALA A 488 -19.22 22.98 26.69
N VAL A 489 -19.50 21.76 26.22
CA VAL A 489 -19.23 21.35 24.85
C VAL A 489 -20.48 21.59 23.99
N ASP A 490 -20.30 22.26 22.86
CA ASP A 490 -21.34 22.62 21.90
C ASP A 490 -22.00 21.37 21.26
N PRO A 491 -23.34 21.20 21.35
CA PRO A 491 -24.06 20.04 20.81
C PRO A 491 -24.14 19.99 19.26
N ARG A 492 -23.60 20.99 18.54
CA ARG A 492 -23.66 21.02 17.06
C ARG A 492 -22.61 20.16 16.35
N TYR A 493 -21.62 19.62 17.08
CA TYR A 493 -20.67 18.66 16.52
C TYR A 493 -21.09 17.24 16.89
N GLY A 494 -21.68 16.53 15.93
CA GLY A 494 -21.89 15.08 16.02
C GLY A 494 -20.56 14.38 16.29
N GLN A 495 -20.39 13.90 17.52
CA GLN A 495 -19.20 13.19 17.95
C GLN A 495 -19.02 11.91 17.12
N SER A 496 -17.77 11.61 16.80
CA SER A 496 -17.37 10.25 16.45
C SER A 496 -17.47 9.41 17.72
N ASN A 497 -18.32 8.38 17.69
CA ASN A 497 -18.69 7.46 18.78
C ASN A 497 -17.53 6.70 19.48
N MET A 498 -16.28 7.09 19.30
CA MET A 498 -15.13 6.38 19.85
C MET A 498 -14.96 6.58 21.36
N VAL A 499 -15.36 7.71 21.93
CA VAL A 499 -15.24 7.94 23.39
C VAL A 499 -16.35 7.20 24.14
N GLY A 500 -17.60 7.30 23.68
CA GLY A 500 -18.73 6.55 24.26
C GLY A 500 -18.62 5.03 24.13
N MET A 501 -18.11 4.49 23.01
CA MET A 501 -18.01 3.03 22.83
C MET A 501 -16.88 2.36 23.63
N LEU A 502 -15.79 3.08 23.92
CA LEU A 502 -14.71 2.57 24.77
C LEU A 502 -15.13 2.58 26.25
N GLU A 503 -15.94 3.57 26.65
CA GLU A 503 -16.58 3.64 27.95
C GLU A 503 -17.64 2.53 28.12
N ASP A 504 -18.46 2.27 27.10
CA ASP A 504 -19.48 1.21 27.12
C ASP A 504 -18.88 -0.20 27.20
N TYR A 505 -17.79 -0.48 26.47
CA TYR A 505 -17.14 -1.80 26.50
C TYR A 505 -16.53 -2.12 27.88
N GLY A 506 -15.94 -1.11 28.55
CA GLY A 506 -15.43 -1.25 29.91
C GLY A 506 -16.55 -1.53 30.91
N TYR A 507 -17.68 -0.82 30.77
CA TYR A 507 -18.84 -0.96 31.64
C TYR A 507 -19.50 -2.34 31.50
N ASP A 508 -19.72 -2.83 30.28
CA ASP A 508 -20.31 -4.15 30.05
C ASP A 508 -19.39 -5.28 30.54
N THR A 509 -18.07 -5.15 30.32
CA THR A 509 -17.08 -6.12 30.83
C THR A 509 -17.10 -6.17 32.35
N ALA A 510 -17.15 -5.03 33.03
CA ALA A 510 -17.20 -4.97 34.49
C ALA A 510 -18.51 -5.58 35.03
N ARG A 511 -19.65 -5.30 34.38
CA ARG A 511 -20.96 -5.87 34.74
C ARG A 511 -20.97 -7.40 34.60
N ASP A 512 -20.37 -7.93 33.54
CA ASP A 512 -20.29 -9.38 33.34
C ASP A 512 -19.37 -10.04 34.38
N ILE A 513 -18.26 -9.41 34.76
CA ILE A 513 -17.42 -9.88 35.87
C ILE A 513 -18.22 -9.95 37.18
N VAL A 514 -19.02 -8.92 37.51
CA VAL A 514 -19.87 -8.93 38.71
C VAL A 514 -20.88 -10.08 38.67
N ARG A 515 -21.49 -10.37 37.52
CA ARG A 515 -22.40 -11.51 37.36
C ARG A 515 -21.70 -12.85 37.59
N TYR A 516 -20.50 -13.04 37.04
CA TYR A 516 -19.72 -14.26 37.28
C TYR A 516 -19.34 -14.41 38.76
N LEU A 517 -18.91 -13.34 39.42
CA LEU A 517 -18.58 -13.37 40.84
C LEU A 517 -19.80 -13.68 41.72
N SER A 518 -20.98 -13.12 41.39
CA SER A 518 -22.24 -13.47 42.07
C SER A 518 -22.61 -14.94 41.89
N ALA A 519 -22.41 -15.51 40.69
CA ALA A 519 -22.67 -16.93 40.44
C ALA A 519 -21.72 -17.84 41.23
N ILE A 520 -20.42 -17.50 41.29
CA ILE A 520 -19.43 -18.22 42.10
C ILE A 520 -19.80 -18.12 43.59
N ALA A 521 -20.19 -16.93 44.06
CA ALA A 521 -20.59 -16.70 45.45
C ALA A 521 -21.84 -17.52 45.83
N LEU A 522 -22.78 -17.73 44.90
CA LEU A 522 -23.93 -18.61 45.11
C LEU A 522 -23.49 -20.07 45.33
N VAL A 523 -22.60 -20.58 44.48
CA VAL A 523 -22.08 -21.96 44.60
C VAL A 523 -21.36 -22.14 45.94
N ILE A 524 -20.52 -21.18 46.32
CA ILE A 524 -19.82 -21.20 47.63
C ILE A 524 -20.83 -21.13 48.78
N GLY A 525 -21.81 -20.23 48.71
CA GLY A 525 -22.83 -20.06 49.74
C GLY A 525 -23.66 -21.32 49.98
N VAL A 526 -24.06 -22.00 48.90
CA VAL A 526 -24.77 -23.29 48.97
C VAL A 526 -23.87 -24.38 49.56
N GLY A 527 -22.59 -24.45 49.14
CA GLY A 527 -21.63 -25.40 49.69
C GLY A 527 -21.41 -25.23 51.20
N LEU A 528 -21.26 -23.99 51.66
CA LEU A 528 -21.13 -23.66 53.08
C LEU A 528 -22.41 -23.99 53.87
N ALA A 529 -23.57 -23.65 53.32
CA ALA A 529 -24.87 -23.99 53.93
C ALA A 529 -25.03 -25.51 54.13
N PHE A 530 -24.67 -26.30 53.11
CA PHE A 530 -24.71 -27.75 53.20
C PHE A 530 -23.68 -28.31 54.21
N GLY A 531 -22.47 -27.75 54.25
CA GLY A 531 -21.44 -28.13 55.23
C GLY A 531 -21.86 -27.87 56.68
N ILE A 532 -22.55 -26.75 56.94
CA ILE A 532 -23.09 -26.41 58.27
C ILE A 532 -24.21 -27.38 58.66
N LEU A 533 -25.11 -27.72 57.73
CA LEU A 533 -26.20 -28.67 58.00
C LEU A 533 -25.67 -30.09 58.21
N LYS A 534 -24.64 -30.51 57.47
CA LYS A 534 -24.05 -31.85 57.57
C LYS A 534 -23.22 -32.06 58.85
N SER A 535 -22.60 -31.01 59.37
CA SER A 535 -21.74 -31.10 60.56
C SER A 535 -22.50 -31.04 61.89
N ALA A 536 -23.80 -30.72 61.86
CA ALA A 536 -24.61 -30.61 63.07
C ALA A 536 -25.15 -31.97 63.53
N SER A 537 -24.93 -32.30 64.81
CA SER A 537 -25.46 -33.52 65.45
C SER A 537 -26.99 -33.50 65.65
N SER A 538 -27.61 -32.31 65.62
CA SER A 538 -29.07 -32.12 65.62
C SER A 538 -29.46 -30.85 64.86
N ILE A 539 -30.40 -30.94 63.93
CA ILE A 539 -30.84 -29.79 63.11
C ILE A 539 -31.86 -28.99 63.91
N LYS A 540 -31.40 -27.88 64.52
CA LYS A 540 -32.29 -26.89 65.14
C LYS A 540 -32.86 -25.96 64.06
N PRO A 541 -34.11 -25.49 64.17
CA PRO A 541 -34.70 -24.55 63.21
C PRO A 541 -33.85 -23.29 62.99
N THR A 542 -33.20 -22.81 64.05
CA THR A 542 -32.28 -21.66 63.99
C THR A 542 -31.04 -21.91 63.14
N LEU A 543 -30.61 -23.15 62.99
CA LEU A 543 -29.48 -23.53 62.14
C LEU A 543 -29.87 -23.54 60.66
N VAL A 544 -31.08 -24.02 60.34
CA VAL A 544 -31.63 -24.00 58.99
C VAL A 544 -31.77 -22.56 58.50
N VAL A 545 -32.29 -21.66 59.34
CA VAL A 545 -32.40 -20.23 59.03
C VAL A 545 -31.03 -19.62 58.71
N LYS A 546 -29.98 -19.95 59.50
CA LYS A 546 -28.62 -19.47 59.25
C LYS A 546 -28.05 -20.01 57.92
N ALA A 547 -28.24 -21.29 57.63
CA ALA A 547 -27.77 -21.91 56.40
C ALA A 547 -28.44 -21.30 55.15
N VAL A 548 -29.76 -21.09 55.20
CA VAL A 548 -30.51 -20.42 54.12
C VAL A 548 -30.08 -18.97 53.97
N ALA A 549 -29.88 -18.25 55.08
CA ALA A 549 -29.40 -16.87 55.05
C ALA A 549 -28.03 -16.76 54.39
N ILE A 550 -27.09 -17.67 54.69
CA ILE A 550 -25.75 -17.68 54.06
C ILE A 550 -25.85 -17.95 52.55
N ALA A 551 -26.67 -18.92 52.13
CA ALA A 551 -26.82 -19.26 50.72
C ALA A 551 -27.40 -18.11 49.87
N LEU A 552 -28.28 -17.29 50.46
CA LEU A 552 -28.96 -16.19 49.75
C LEU A 552 -28.24 -14.84 49.89
N LEU A 553 -27.75 -14.49 51.07
CA LEU A 553 -27.18 -13.16 51.33
C LEU A 553 -25.79 -12.99 50.72
N LEU A 554 -25.01 -14.07 50.62
CA LEU A 554 -23.65 -14.01 50.08
C LEU A 554 -23.61 -13.55 48.60
N PRO A 555 -24.35 -14.15 47.65
CA PRO A 555 -24.35 -13.69 46.26
C PRO A 555 -24.96 -12.29 46.09
N VAL A 556 -25.96 -11.93 46.90
CA VAL A 556 -26.58 -10.60 46.90
C VAL A 556 -25.58 -9.53 47.34
N ALA A 557 -24.84 -9.78 48.42
CA ALA A 557 -23.81 -8.86 48.90
C ALA A 557 -22.72 -8.62 47.84
N VAL A 558 -22.26 -9.69 47.17
CA VAL A 558 -21.27 -9.60 46.08
C VAL A 558 -21.83 -8.79 44.90
N HIS A 559 -23.10 -9.00 44.53
CA HIS A 559 -23.72 -8.27 43.43
C HIS A 559 -23.85 -6.77 43.71
N VAL A 560 -24.33 -6.42 44.91
CA VAL A 560 -24.55 -5.02 45.33
C VAL A 560 -23.21 -4.29 45.46
N LEU A 561 -22.21 -4.89 46.10
CA LEU A 561 -20.87 -4.31 46.22
C LEU A 561 -20.18 -4.16 44.86
N GLY A 562 -20.31 -5.15 43.98
CA GLY A 562 -19.78 -5.09 42.62
C GLY A 562 -20.41 -3.96 41.81
N THR A 563 -21.74 -3.83 41.84
CA THR A 563 -22.47 -2.76 41.15
C THR A 563 -22.14 -1.38 41.73
N TRP A 564 -22.06 -1.28 43.06
CA TRP A 564 -21.64 -0.05 43.74
C TRP A 564 -20.21 0.34 43.34
N ALA A 565 -19.27 -0.62 43.29
CA ALA A 565 -17.90 -0.35 42.89
C ALA A 565 -17.79 0.11 41.43
N ILE A 566 -18.57 -0.47 40.51
CA ILE A 566 -18.66 0.00 39.11
C ILE A 566 -19.12 1.46 39.07
N ASN A 567 -20.17 1.79 39.82
CA ASN A 567 -20.75 3.14 39.80
C ASN A 567 -19.87 4.20 40.47
N ASN A 568 -19.07 3.84 41.49
CA ASN A 568 -18.28 4.80 42.27
C ASN A 568 -16.81 4.88 41.86
N TYR A 569 -16.20 3.79 41.37
CA TYR A 569 -14.78 3.74 41.02
C TYR A 569 -14.53 3.55 39.51
N GLY A 570 -15.56 3.24 38.72
CA GLY A 570 -15.47 3.04 37.27
C GLY A 570 -15.28 4.31 36.42
N GLY A 571 -15.12 5.49 37.03
CA GLY A 571 -14.77 6.73 36.33
C GLY A 571 -15.88 7.41 35.54
N LEU A 572 -17.16 7.05 35.72
CA LEU A 572 -18.31 7.65 35.02
C LEU A 572 -19.37 8.28 35.95
N GLY A 573 -19.05 8.48 37.23
CA GLY A 573 -20.01 8.96 38.26
C GLY A 573 -19.69 10.32 38.87
N GLY A 574 -19.01 11.22 38.15
CA GLY A 574 -18.70 12.58 38.61
C GLY A 574 -19.53 13.64 37.90
N GLY A 575 -20.85 13.58 38.04
CA GLY A 575 -21.78 14.54 37.46
C GLY A 575 -23.02 14.71 38.34
N LEU A 576 -22.81 15.26 39.53
CA LEU A 576 -23.81 16.10 40.20
C LEU A 576 -23.45 17.56 39.92
#